data_AF-B5EAZ8-F1
#
_entry.id   AF-B5EAZ8-F1
#
_cell.length_a   1.000
_cell.length_b   1.000
_cell.length_c   1.000
_cell.angle_alpha   90.00
_cell.angle_beta   90.00
_cell.angle_gamma   90.00
#
_symmetry.space_group_name_H-M   'P 1'
#
loop_
_entity.id
_entity.type
_entity.pdbx_description
1 polymer ?
#
loop_
_entity_poly.entity_id
_entity_poly.type
_entity_poly.pdbx_seq_one_letter_code
_entity_poly.pdbx_strand_id
1 'polypeptide(L)'
;MKDILQLYKSLSDETRLRILALLLAEGELCVCDIIATLKLPQSTISRQLAILRKTGWVNDRRSGLWIYYSIRENQGRQQELISTLKQQLLGTKASVADREVLARFGRGEGSEEEVLPHYRRVRDEIKAWIMETFGGNK
;
A
#
# COMPACT_ATOMS: atom_id res chain seq x y z
N MET A 1 -12.72 -24.80 -5.67
CA MET A 1 -11.27 -24.72 -5.99
C MET A 1 -10.85 -23.39 -6.60
N LYS A 2 -11.60 -22.78 -7.53
CA LYS A 2 -11.19 -21.53 -8.21
C LYS A 2 -10.84 -20.40 -7.22
N ASP A 3 -11.64 -20.20 -6.18
CA ASP A 3 -11.41 -19.14 -5.19
C ASP A 3 -10.14 -19.37 -4.36
N ILE A 4 -9.89 -20.64 -3.99
CA ILE A 4 -8.65 -21.04 -3.28
C ILE A 4 -7.43 -20.81 -4.18
N LEU A 5 -7.52 -21.17 -5.47
CA LEU A 5 -6.44 -20.89 -6.42
C LEU A 5 -6.20 -19.39 -6.58
N GLN A 6 -7.26 -18.57 -6.64
CA GLN A 6 -7.12 -17.11 -6.71
C GLN A 6 -6.46 -16.53 -5.45
N LEU A 7 -6.84 -17.03 -4.27
CA LEU A 7 -6.23 -16.66 -2.99
C LEU A 7 -4.72 -16.91 -3.02
N TYR A 8 -4.28 -18.13 -3.30
CA TYR A 8 -2.84 -18.44 -3.31
C TYR A 8 -2.10 -17.75 -4.45
N LYS A 9 -2.68 -17.64 -5.65
CA LYS A 9 -2.09 -16.85 -6.75
C LYS A 9 -1.88 -15.38 -6.37
N SER A 10 -2.78 -14.81 -5.56
CA SER A 10 -2.60 -13.45 -5.07
C SER A 10 -1.44 -13.30 -4.07
N LEU A 11 -0.93 -14.38 -3.49
CA LEU A 11 0.28 -14.38 -2.66
C LEU A 11 1.56 -14.71 -3.44
N SER A 12 1.46 -15.26 -4.66
CA SER A 12 2.61 -15.65 -5.49
C SER A 12 3.26 -14.48 -6.25
N ASP A 13 3.52 -13.36 -5.58
CA ASP A 13 4.20 -12.18 -6.15
C ASP A 13 4.92 -11.43 -5.03
N GLU A 14 6.20 -11.16 -5.26
CA GLU A 14 7.07 -10.54 -4.27
C GLU A 14 6.61 -9.14 -3.88
N THR A 15 6.14 -8.33 -4.84
CA THR A 15 5.67 -6.97 -4.54
C THR A 15 4.43 -7.02 -3.65
N ARG A 16 3.50 -7.93 -3.93
CA ARG A 16 2.31 -8.12 -3.09
C ARG A 16 2.68 -8.55 -1.67
N LEU A 17 3.62 -9.49 -1.53
CA LEU A 17 4.08 -9.92 -0.20
C LEU A 17 4.79 -8.79 0.56
N ARG A 18 5.59 -7.96 -0.11
CA ARG A 18 6.22 -6.79 0.49
C ARG A 18 5.19 -5.74 0.95
N ILE A 19 4.17 -5.46 0.13
CA ILE A 19 3.04 -4.59 0.52
C ILE A 19 2.33 -5.15 1.77
N LEU A 20 2.00 -6.44 1.78
CA LEU A 20 1.36 -7.07 2.94
C LEU A 20 2.26 -7.00 4.18
N ALA A 21 3.57 -7.22 4.05
CA ALA A 21 4.52 -7.12 5.15
C ALA A 21 4.55 -5.71 5.76
N LEU A 22 4.54 -4.67 4.93
CA LEU A 22 4.47 -3.27 5.38
C LEU A 22 3.16 -3.00 6.13
N LEU A 23 2.02 -3.39 5.57
CA LEU A 23 0.72 -3.20 6.20
C LEU A 23 0.55 -4.01 7.49
N LEU A 24 1.10 -5.21 7.57
CA LEU A 24 1.10 -6.04 8.78
C LEU A 24 1.97 -5.48 9.92
N ALA A 25 2.97 -4.66 9.58
CA ALA A 25 3.84 -4.01 10.54
C ALA A 25 3.27 -2.68 11.04
N GLU A 26 2.75 -1.86 10.12
CA GLU A 26 2.38 -0.46 10.41
C GLU A 26 0.87 -0.25 10.61
N GLY A 27 0.05 -1.23 10.20
CA GLY A 27 -1.41 -1.19 10.33
C GLY A 27 -2.10 -0.49 9.15
N GLU A 28 -1.84 0.79 8.94
CA GLU A 28 -2.41 1.60 7.84
C GLU A 28 -1.31 2.45 7.18
N LEU A 29 -1.25 2.47 5.84
CA LEU A 29 -0.28 3.26 5.07
C LEU A 29 -0.92 3.97 3.88
N CYS A 30 -0.45 5.17 3.56
CA CYS A 30 -0.80 5.84 2.31
C CYS A 30 -0.22 5.08 1.12
N VAL A 31 -0.90 5.12 -0.03
CA VAL A 31 -0.32 4.63 -1.31
C VAL A 31 1.03 5.30 -1.61
N CYS A 32 1.20 6.55 -1.20
CA CYS A 32 2.42 7.32 -1.33
C CYS A 32 3.58 6.73 -0.51
N ASP A 33 3.33 6.32 0.74
CA ASP A 33 4.33 5.66 1.60
C ASP A 33 4.81 4.36 0.96
N ILE A 34 3.88 3.57 0.41
CA ILE A 34 4.17 2.29 -0.24
C ILE A 34 5.03 2.52 -1.50
N ILE A 35 4.70 3.52 -2.32
CA ILE A 35 5.49 3.87 -3.52
C ILE A 35 6.90 4.33 -3.13
N ALA A 36 7.01 5.24 -2.16
CA ALA A 36 8.28 5.77 -1.70
C ALA A 36 9.18 4.67 -1.11
N THR A 37 8.58 3.74 -0.37
CA THR A 37 9.29 2.63 0.26
C THR A 37 9.77 1.60 -0.75
N LEU A 38 8.88 1.13 -1.62
CA LEU A 38 9.21 0.05 -2.56
C LEU A 38 9.97 0.53 -3.79
N LYS A 39 9.99 1.85 -4.05
CA LYS A 39 10.65 2.49 -5.20
C LYS A 39 10.20 1.91 -6.55
N LEU A 40 8.92 1.55 -6.62
CA LEU A 40 8.27 1.04 -7.83
C LEU A 40 7.33 2.09 -8.43
N PRO A 41 7.09 2.05 -9.75
CA PRO A 41 6.14 2.96 -10.39
C PRO A 41 4.74 2.87 -9.76
N GLN A 42 4.05 4.01 -9.68
CA GLN A 42 2.67 4.08 -9.17
C GLN A 42 1.73 3.11 -9.89
N SER A 43 1.86 2.95 -11.22
CA SER A 43 1.04 2.01 -11.99
C SER A 43 1.22 0.56 -11.53
N THR A 44 2.44 0.16 -11.17
CA THR A 44 2.75 -1.15 -10.60
C THR A 44 2.11 -1.30 -9.22
N ILE A 45 2.32 -0.35 -8.31
CA ILE A 45 1.77 -0.42 -6.95
C ILE A 45 0.24 -0.45 -6.96
N SER A 46 -0.40 0.43 -7.73
CA SER A 46 -1.86 0.46 -7.89
C SER A 46 -2.43 -0.86 -8.42
N ARG A 47 -1.76 -1.48 -9.40
CA ARG A 47 -2.17 -2.80 -9.92
C ARG A 47 -2.10 -3.87 -8.83
N GLN A 48 -1.03 -3.89 -8.03
CA GLN A 48 -0.85 -4.87 -6.97
C GLN A 48 -1.87 -4.69 -5.85
N LEU A 49 -2.13 -3.45 -5.42
CA LEU A 49 -3.15 -3.12 -4.43
C LEU A 49 -4.56 -3.47 -4.93
N ALA A 50 -4.86 -3.24 -6.21
CA ALA A 50 -6.14 -3.63 -6.80
C ALA A 50 -6.36 -5.15 -6.76
N ILE A 51 -5.32 -5.95 -7.02
CA ILE A 51 -5.37 -7.41 -6.88
C ILE A 51 -5.62 -7.80 -5.42
N LEU A 52 -4.83 -7.27 -4.50
CA LEU A 52 -4.97 -7.56 -3.06
C LEU A 52 -6.35 -7.18 -2.53
N ARG A 53 -6.91 -6.06 -2.99
CA ARG A 53 -8.27 -5.63 -2.63
C ARG A 53 -9.31 -6.59 -3.19
N LYS A 54 -9.21 -6.94 -4.48
CA LYS A 54 -10.14 -7.86 -5.14
C LYS A 54 -10.13 -9.25 -4.51
N THR A 55 -8.98 -9.69 -4.02
CA THR A 55 -8.85 -10.98 -3.31
C THR A 55 -9.03 -10.88 -1.80
N GLY A 56 -9.40 -9.70 -1.29
CA GLY A 56 -9.85 -9.51 0.10
C GLY A 56 -8.74 -9.48 1.15
N TRP A 57 -7.50 -9.18 0.78
CA TRP A 57 -6.39 -9.02 1.75
C TRP A 57 -6.34 -7.63 2.37
N VAL A 58 -6.75 -6.60 1.64
CA VAL A 58 -6.64 -5.21 2.06
C VAL A 58 -7.97 -4.47 1.93
N ASN A 59 -8.14 -3.46 2.78
CA ASN A 59 -9.15 -2.43 2.64
C ASN A 59 -8.51 -1.15 2.12
N ASP A 60 -9.32 -0.29 1.50
CA ASP A 60 -8.93 1.07 1.16
C ASP A 60 -9.86 2.08 1.84
N ARG A 61 -9.30 3.21 2.28
CA ARG A 61 -10.03 4.32 2.88
C ARG A 61 -9.52 5.62 2.29
N ARG A 62 -10.42 6.48 1.84
CA ARG A 62 -10.07 7.82 1.36
C ARG A 62 -10.08 8.80 2.53
N SER A 63 -9.03 9.61 2.64
CA SER A 63 -8.93 10.73 3.57
C SER A 63 -8.40 11.96 2.82
N GLY A 64 -9.31 12.88 2.48
CA GLY A 64 -9.03 14.00 1.59
C GLY A 64 -8.60 13.53 0.19
N LEU A 65 -7.39 13.93 -0.21
CA LEU A 65 -6.79 13.56 -1.51
C LEU A 65 -6.07 12.21 -1.47
N TRP A 66 -5.94 11.59 -0.30
CA TRP A 66 -5.12 10.41 -0.08
C TRP A 66 -5.96 9.15 0.04
N ILE A 67 -5.40 8.04 -0.43
CA ILE A 67 -5.95 6.70 -0.24
C ILE A 67 -5.00 5.93 0.66
N TYR A 68 -5.54 5.45 1.76
CA TYR A 68 -4.88 4.62 2.74
C TYR A 68 -5.30 3.18 2.56
N TYR A 69 -4.37 2.27 2.81
CA TYR A 69 -4.60 0.83 2.79
C TYR A 69 -4.29 0.25 4.16
N SER A 70 -5.08 -0.75 4.55
CA SER A 70 -4.88 -1.53 5.77
C SER A 70 -5.19 -3.00 5.50
N ILE A 71 -4.67 -3.89 6.34
CA ILE A 71 -5.05 -5.31 6.27
C ILE A 71 -6.55 -5.43 6.55
N ARG A 72 -7.24 -6.21 5.71
CA ARG A 72 -8.64 -6.50 5.93
C ARG A 72 -8.77 -7.54 7.05
N GLU A 73 -9.23 -7.10 8.21
CA GLU A 73 -9.72 -7.98 9.26
C GLU A 73 -11.12 -8.48 8.86
N ASN A 74 -11.26 -9.78 8.63
CA ASN A 74 -12.53 -10.39 8.23
C ASN A 74 -12.62 -11.83 8.77
N GLN A 75 -13.77 -12.48 8.68
CA GLN A 75 -13.99 -13.87 9.11
C GLN A 75 -13.72 -14.91 8.00
N GLY A 76 -12.72 -14.68 7.15
CA GLY A 76 -12.41 -15.53 5.99
C GLY A 76 -11.08 -16.28 6.08
N ARG A 77 -10.77 -17.11 5.09
CA ARG A 77 -9.50 -17.87 4.97
C ARG A 77 -8.25 -17.00 5.05
N GLN A 78 -8.35 -15.74 4.62
CA GLN A 78 -7.29 -14.73 4.75
C GLN A 78 -6.89 -14.54 6.22
N GLN A 79 -7.87 -14.52 7.13
CA GLN A 79 -7.64 -14.31 8.57
C GLN A 79 -6.83 -15.45 9.18
N GLU A 80 -7.10 -16.69 8.78
CA GLU A 80 -6.34 -17.87 9.20
C GLU A 80 -4.88 -17.81 8.71
N LEU A 81 -4.62 -17.10 7.61
CA LEU A 81 -3.28 -16.96 7.04
C LEU A 81 -2.53 -15.72 7.56
N ILE A 82 -3.21 -14.70 8.07
CA ILE A 82 -2.59 -13.44 8.49
C ILE A 82 -1.52 -13.65 9.57
N SER A 83 -1.79 -14.47 10.59
CA SER A 83 -0.82 -14.74 11.67
C SER A 83 0.46 -15.39 11.13
N THR A 84 0.30 -16.40 10.27
CA THR A 84 1.40 -17.11 9.61
C THR A 84 2.19 -16.18 8.70
N LEU A 85 1.51 -15.40 7.86
CA LEU A 85 2.15 -14.41 6.99
C LEU A 85 2.91 -13.37 7.81
N LYS A 86 2.35 -12.88 8.92
CA LYS A 86 3.03 -11.94 9.81
C LYS A 86 4.34 -12.53 10.35
N GLN A 87 4.30 -13.76 10.85
CA GLN A 87 5.51 -14.44 11.35
C GLN A 87 6.56 -14.67 10.26
N GLN A 88 6.11 -15.09 9.07
CA GLN A 88 7.01 -15.42 7.96
C GLN A 88 7.60 -14.18 7.29
N LEU A 89 6.80 -13.14 7.07
CA LEU A 89 7.19 -11.96 6.30
C LEU A 89 8.02 -10.96 7.12
N LEU A 90 7.64 -10.69 8.37
CA LEU A 90 8.27 -9.62 9.16
C LEU A 90 9.74 -9.91 9.54
N GLY A 91 10.20 -11.16 9.43
CA GLY A 91 11.60 -11.54 9.63
C GLY A 91 12.43 -11.55 8.34
N THR A 92 11.83 -11.36 7.16
CA THR A 92 12.56 -11.41 5.90
C THR A 92 13.48 -10.20 5.73
N LYS A 93 14.63 -10.40 5.07
CA LYS A 93 15.56 -9.31 4.76
C LYS A 93 14.89 -8.16 4.00
N ALA A 94 14.02 -8.48 3.05
CA ALA A 94 13.25 -7.49 2.30
C ALA A 94 12.31 -6.67 3.19
N SER A 95 11.53 -7.33 4.05
CA SER A 95 10.61 -6.62 4.96
C SER A 95 11.34 -5.74 5.98
N VAL A 96 12.49 -6.18 6.50
CA VAL A 96 13.32 -5.36 7.40
C VAL A 96 13.83 -4.12 6.67
N ALA A 97 14.43 -4.30 5.49
CA ALA A 97 14.94 -3.19 4.68
C ALA A 97 13.83 -2.20 4.29
N ASP A 98 12.65 -2.70 3.89
CA ASP A 98 11.52 -1.86 3.54
C ASP A 98 11.04 -1.02 4.73
N ARG A 99 10.98 -1.60 5.95
CA ARG A 99 10.62 -0.84 7.15
C ARG A 99 11.69 0.18 7.55
N GLU A 100 12.97 -0.11 7.35
CA GLU A 100 14.04 0.87 7.56
C GLU A 100 13.94 2.04 6.58
N VAL A 101 13.56 1.78 5.33
CA VAL A 101 13.29 2.83 4.35
C VAL A 101 12.07 3.65 4.77
N LEU A 102 10.97 2.99 5.13
CA LEU A 102 9.73 3.65 5.56
C LEU A 102 9.96 4.52 6.81
N ALA A 103 10.73 4.04 7.79
CA ALA A 103 11.03 4.78 9.01
C ALA A 103 11.75 6.12 8.74
N ARG A 104 12.50 6.23 7.64
CA ARG A 104 13.16 7.48 7.23
C ARG A 104 12.20 8.54 6.73
N PHE A 105 10.97 8.16 6.36
CA PHE A 105 9.94 9.09 5.91
C PHE A 105 9.05 9.61 7.05
N GLY A 106 9.27 9.14 8.29
CA GLY A 106 8.77 9.75 9.53
C GLY A 106 7.28 10.09 9.53
N ARG A 107 6.43 9.13 9.92
CA ARG A 107 5.03 9.27 10.40
C ARG A 107 4.37 10.64 10.18
N GLY A 108 4.18 11.08 8.94
CA GLY A 108 3.30 12.21 8.61
C GLY A 108 3.49 13.54 9.38
N GLU A 109 4.68 13.83 9.93
CA GLU A 109 4.99 15.13 10.58
C GLU A 109 6.16 15.87 9.88
N GLY A 110 6.49 15.50 8.65
CA GLY A 110 7.48 16.19 7.81
C GLY A 110 6.85 17.28 6.92
N SER A 111 7.51 18.43 6.83
CA SER A 111 7.09 19.58 6.01
C SER A 111 7.06 19.24 4.50
N GLU A 112 6.25 19.99 3.73
CA GLU A 112 6.05 19.82 2.26
C GLU A 112 7.34 19.76 1.42
N GLU A 113 8.49 20.14 1.97
CA GLU A 113 9.78 20.23 1.26
C GLU A 113 10.64 18.97 1.35
N GLU A 114 10.44 18.11 2.36
CA GLU A 114 11.33 16.96 2.63
C GLU A 114 10.88 15.63 1.95
N VAL A 115 9.61 15.52 1.54
CA VAL A 115 8.97 14.25 1.08
C VAL A 115 9.30 13.85 -0.38
N LEU A 116 10.54 14.04 -0.83
CA LEU A 116 11.06 13.79 -2.19
C LEU A 116 10.59 14.72 -3.34
N PRO A 117 11.51 15.17 -4.22
CA PRO A 117 11.21 15.92 -5.46
C PRO A 117 10.25 15.24 -6.45
N HIS A 118 10.13 13.91 -6.42
CA HIS A 118 9.16 13.18 -7.26
C HIS A 118 7.70 13.41 -6.81
N TYR A 119 7.49 13.60 -5.50
CA TYR A 119 6.18 13.85 -4.91
C TYR A 119 5.62 15.22 -5.30
N ARG A 120 6.43 16.27 -5.48
CA ARG A 120 5.95 17.57 -5.97
C ARG A 120 5.33 17.47 -7.37
N ARG A 121 5.99 16.78 -8.29
CA ARG A 121 5.49 16.61 -9.67
C ARG A 121 4.19 15.81 -9.72
N VAL A 122 4.16 14.68 -9.01
CA VAL A 122 2.97 13.81 -8.91
C VAL A 122 1.85 14.52 -8.14
N ARG A 123 2.14 15.29 -7.09
CA ARG A 123 1.17 16.10 -6.34
C ARG A 123 0.59 17.20 -7.20
N ASP A 124 1.39 17.90 -7.98
CA ASP A 124 0.91 19.00 -8.82
C ASP A 124 0.14 18.47 -10.05
N GLU A 125 0.58 17.37 -10.65
CA GLU A 125 -0.13 16.66 -11.73
C GLU A 125 -1.44 16.02 -11.23
N ILE A 126 -1.45 15.39 -10.05
CA ILE A 126 -2.66 14.79 -9.45
C ILE A 126 -3.59 15.88 -8.90
N LYS A 127 -3.08 16.95 -8.27
CA LYS A 127 -3.92 18.09 -7.86
C LYS A 127 -4.53 18.77 -9.08
N ALA A 128 -3.76 19.00 -10.15
CA ALA A 128 -4.28 19.53 -11.42
C ALA A 128 -5.35 18.61 -11.99
N TRP A 129 -5.08 17.31 -12.10
CA TRP A 129 -6.04 16.32 -12.60
C TRP A 129 -7.31 16.22 -11.73
N ILE A 130 -7.19 16.27 -10.40
CA ILE A 130 -8.35 16.25 -9.48
C ILE A 130 -9.16 17.55 -9.61
N MET A 131 -8.51 18.71 -9.73
CA MET A 131 -9.20 19.99 -9.95
C MET A 131 -9.87 20.06 -11.32
N GLU A 132 -9.26 19.50 -12.36
CA GLU A 132 -9.85 19.39 -13.70
C GLU A 132 -11.01 18.39 -13.76
N THR A 133 -10.88 17.25 -13.07
CA THR A 133 -11.84 16.14 -13.15
C THR A 133 -13.00 16.29 -12.17
N PHE A 134 -12.78 16.89 -11.01
CA PHE A 134 -13.75 16.99 -9.91
C PHE A 134 -13.92 18.40 -9.34
N GLY A 135 -13.11 19.38 -9.78
CA GLY A 135 -13.15 20.77 -9.31
C GLY A 135 -14.08 21.69 -10.12
N GLY A 136 -15.09 21.12 -10.77
CA GLY A 136 -16.26 21.86 -11.24
C GLY A 136 -17.17 22.21 -10.07
N ASN A 137 -17.46 23.49 -9.95
CA ASN A 137 -18.27 24.19 -8.94
C ASN A 137 -19.55 23.45 -8.47
N LYS A 138 -20.02 23.83 -7.28
CA LYS A 138 -21.39 23.63 -6.76
C LYS A 138 -22.47 23.38 -7.82
#